data_AF-A0A0D3APQ5-F1
#
_entry.id   AF-A0A0D3APQ5-F1
#
_cell.length_a   1.000
_cell.length_b   1.000
_cell.length_c   1.000
_cell.angle_alpha   90.00
_cell.angle_beta   90.00
_cell.angle_gamma   90.00
#
_symmetry.space_group_name_H-M   'P 1'
#
loop_
_entity.id
_entity.type
_entity.pdbx_description
1 polymer ?
#
loop_
_entity_poly.entity_id
_entity_poly.type
_entity_poly.pdbx_seq_one_letter_code
_entity_poly.pdbx_strand_id
1 'polypeptide(L)'
;MFSPYQKCNGEERLLMGNTGSSKIEGKSEVKLHMTSGKEITFKNVKHVPDMRKNLISGSLLSKAGFAITFDSDKVVLKKHGVYMGKGFVQGGLVKMCVKTVLP
;
A
#
# COMPACT_ATOMS: atom_id res chain seq x y z
N MET A 1 -7.44 -3.35 8.10
CA MET A 1 -8.57 -2.39 8.20
C MET A 1 -8.00 -0.99 8.39
N PHE A 2 -8.70 0.04 7.92
CA PHE A 2 -8.36 1.44 8.16
C PHE A 2 -8.68 1.81 9.61
N SER A 3 -7.68 2.03 10.45
CA SER A 3 -7.93 2.45 11.84
C SER A 3 -6.67 3.10 12.46
N PRO A 4 -6.77 4.32 13.02
CA PRO A 4 -7.96 5.19 13.06
C PRO A 4 -8.28 5.78 11.68
N TYR A 5 -9.55 6.09 11.40
CA TYR A 5 -9.98 6.75 10.16
C TYR A 5 -10.26 8.22 10.41
N GLN A 6 -9.56 9.09 9.71
CA GLN A 6 -9.76 10.53 9.73
C GLN A 6 -10.45 10.97 8.44
N LYS A 7 -11.70 11.41 8.55
CA LYS A 7 -12.43 11.96 7.41
C LYS A 7 -11.82 13.30 6.97
N CYS A 8 -11.60 13.49 5.67
CA CYS A 8 -11.17 14.77 5.12
C CYS A 8 -12.39 15.68 4.88
N ASN A 9 -12.19 17.00 4.98
CA ASN A 9 -13.23 18.02 4.74
C ASN A 9 -13.65 18.14 3.26
N GLY A 10 -13.03 17.39 2.35
CA GLY A 10 -13.40 17.30 0.93
C GLY A 10 -12.64 18.24 0.00
N GLU A 11 -11.75 19.07 0.53
CA GLU A 11 -10.90 19.97 -0.26
C GLU A 11 -9.69 19.26 -0.86
N GLU A 12 -9.20 18.21 -0.19
CA GLU A 12 -8.05 17.45 -0.65
C GLU A 12 -8.38 16.57 -1.87
N ARG A 13 -7.57 16.72 -2.93
CA ARG A 13 -7.67 15.91 -4.14
C ARG A 13 -6.36 15.22 -4.46
N LEU A 14 -6.45 14.02 -5.02
CA LEU A 14 -5.32 13.27 -5.57
C LEU A 14 -5.24 13.55 -7.06
N LEU A 15 -4.11 14.08 -7.52
CA LEU A 15 -3.82 14.19 -8.95
C LEU A 15 -3.54 12.80 -9.53
N MET A 16 -4.15 12.52 -10.66
CA MET A 16 -4.10 11.22 -11.32
C MET A 16 -3.18 11.29 -12.55
N GLY A 17 -2.65 10.12 -12.96
CA GLY A 17 -1.76 10.04 -14.13
C GLY A 17 -2.40 10.43 -15.46
N ASN A 18 -3.73 10.54 -15.51
CA ASN A 18 -4.51 10.97 -16.67
C ASN A 18 -4.89 12.45 -16.64
N THR A 19 -4.14 13.30 -15.92
CA THR A 19 -4.40 14.75 -15.73
C THR A 19 -5.67 15.11 -14.93
N GLY A 20 -6.50 14.12 -14.61
CA GLY A 20 -7.66 14.30 -13.74
C GLY A 20 -7.29 14.39 -12.25
N SER A 21 -8.31 14.58 -11.43
CA SER A 21 -8.17 14.52 -9.97
C SER A 21 -9.35 13.83 -9.31
N SER A 22 -9.07 13.02 -8.28
CA SER A 22 -10.09 12.33 -7.48
C SER A 22 -10.11 12.84 -6.05
N LYS A 23 -11.28 12.80 -5.41
CA LYS A 23 -11.45 13.29 -4.04
C LYS A 23 -10.81 12.33 -3.03
N ILE A 24 -10.08 12.89 -2.05
CA ILE A 24 -9.61 12.12 -0.90
C ILE A 24 -10.68 12.25 0.19
N GLU A 25 -11.38 11.15 0.50
CA GLU A 25 -12.45 11.12 1.52
C GLU A 25 -11.89 10.98 2.94
N GLY A 26 -10.66 10.52 3.07
CA GLY A 26 -10.03 10.40 4.38
C GLY A 26 -8.63 9.87 4.32
N LYS A 27 -8.01 9.86 5.49
CA LYS A 27 -6.67 9.35 5.76
C LYS A 27 -6.75 8.36 6.89
N SER A 28 -5.94 7.32 6.83
CA SER A 28 -5.93 6.32 7.89
C SER A 28 -4.63 5.55 7.94
N GLU A 29 -4.42 4.86 9.06
CA GLU A 29 -3.37 3.86 9.19
C GLU A 29 -3.86 2.50 8.64
N VAL A 30 -3.00 1.83 7.88
CA VAL A 30 -3.25 0.47 7.37
C VAL A 30 -2.12 -0.43 7.81
N LYS A 31 -2.46 -1.46 8.58
CA LYS A 31 -1.55 -2.54 8.95
C LYS A 31 -1.73 -3.72 8.00
N LEU A 32 -0.62 -4.14 7.38
CA LEU A 32 -0.56 -5.36 6.57
C LEU A 32 0.17 -6.43 7.36
N HIS A 33 -0.56 -7.46 7.76
CA HIS A 33 0.02 -8.67 8.35
C HIS A 33 0.50 -9.57 7.22
N MET A 34 1.81 -9.72 7.06
CA MET A 34 2.40 -10.56 6.03
C MET A 34 2.28 -12.03 6.41
N THR A 35 2.26 -12.92 5.41
CA THR A 35 2.29 -14.38 5.66
C THR A 35 3.60 -14.85 6.31
N SER A 36 4.64 -14.01 6.30
CA SER A 36 5.89 -14.20 7.03
C SER A 36 5.74 -14.03 8.56
N GLY A 37 4.57 -13.60 9.04
CA GLY A 37 4.35 -13.22 10.43
C GLY A 37 4.82 -11.81 10.78
N LYS A 38 5.40 -11.06 9.84
CA LYS A 38 5.77 -9.64 10.03
C LYS A 38 4.59 -8.72 9.76
N GLU A 39 4.64 -7.52 10.34
CA GLU A 39 3.67 -6.46 10.11
C GLU A 39 4.33 -5.27 9.40
N ILE A 40 3.63 -4.67 8.45
CA ILE A 40 3.99 -3.37 7.87
C ILE A 40 2.85 -2.40 8.11
N THR A 41 3.16 -1.28 8.76
CA THR A 41 2.22 -0.21 9.06
C THR A 41 2.42 0.96 8.09
N PHE A 42 1.41 1.23 7.28
CA PHE A 42 1.35 2.41 6.43
C PHE A 42 0.57 3.50 7.14
N LYS A 43 1.21 4.64 7.36
CA LYS A 43 0.58 5.82 7.94
C LYS A 43 0.09 6.74 6.83
N ASN A 44 -0.94 7.54 7.13
CA ASN A 44 -1.47 8.55 6.21
C ASN A 44 -1.88 7.97 4.83
N VAL A 45 -2.48 6.77 4.84
CA VAL A 45 -3.00 6.14 3.62
C VAL A 45 -4.25 6.90 3.20
N LYS A 46 -4.25 7.40 1.97
CA LYS A 46 -5.37 8.14 1.39
C LYS A 46 -6.47 7.16 0.96
N HIS A 47 -7.67 7.37 1.46
CA HIS A 47 -8.87 6.70 0.99
C HIS A 47 -9.48 7.52 -0.16
N VAL A 48 -9.46 6.94 -1.35
CA VAL A 48 -9.94 7.55 -2.60
C VAL A 48 -10.95 6.59 -3.23
N PRO A 49 -12.27 6.78 -3.02
CA PRO A 49 -13.29 5.82 -3.46
C PRO A 49 -13.30 5.56 -4.97
N ASP A 50 -12.93 6.55 -5.78
CA ASP A 50 -12.85 6.43 -7.23
C ASP A 50 -11.76 5.44 -7.69
N MET A 51 -10.77 5.14 -6.82
CA MET A 51 -9.71 4.19 -7.12
C MET A 51 -10.16 2.75 -6.87
N ARG A 52 -10.31 1.99 -7.95
CA ARG A 52 -10.70 0.56 -7.91
C ARG A 52 -9.64 -0.38 -7.31
N LYS A 53 -8.39 0.07 -7.20
CA LYS A 53 -7.24 -0.71 -6.71
C LYS A 53 -6.37 0.14 -5.81
N ASN A 54 -5.72 -0.50 -4.83
CA ASN A 54 -4.78 0.15 -3.94
C ASN A 54 -3.44 0.40 -4.66
N LEU A 55 -2.81 1.53 -4.36
CA LEU A 55 -1.47 1.86 -4.84
C LEU A 55 -0.51 1.96 -3.66
N ILE A 56 0.62 1.28 -3.75
CA ILE A 56 1.73 1.42 -2.82
C ILE A 56 2.91 1.99 -3.62
N SER A 57 3.34 3.19 -3.27
CA SER A 57 4.47 3.82 -3.96
C SER A 57 5.78 3.13 -3.59
N GLY A 58 6.44 2.53 -4.59
CA GLY A 58 7.75 1.91 -4.42
C GLY A 58 8.84 2.91 -3.99
N SER A 59 8.76 4.16 -4.45
CA SER A 59 9.71 5.20 -4.06
C SER A 59 9.53 5.63 -2.61
N LEU A 60 8.30 5.69 -2.09
CA LEU A 60 8.05 5.96 -0.67
C LEU A 60 8.54 4.81 0.22
N LEU A 61 8.30 3.57 -0.20
CA LEU A 61 8.84 2.38 0.48
C LEU A 61 10.37 2.40 0.51
N SER A 62 11.02 2.73 -0.61
CA SER A 62 12.47 2.87 -0.69
C SER A 62 13.00 3.92 0.29
N LYS A 63 12.40 5.11 0.32
CA LYS A 63 12.73 6.17 1.29
C LYS A 63 12.51 5.75 2.74
N ALA A 64 11.55 4.86 3.00
CA ALA A 64 11.28 4.29 4.31
C ALA A 64 12.22 3.13 4.70
N GLY A 65 13.26 2.86 3.89
CA GLY A 65 14.30 1.84 4.14
C GLY A 65 13.93 0.43 3.68
N PHE A 66 12.88 0.29 2.86
CA PHE A 66 12.54 -0.99 2.25
C PHE A 66 13.32 -1.21 0.95
N ALA A 67 13.93 -2.38 0.82
CA ALA A 67 14.37 -2.89 -0.47
C ALA A 67 13.20 -3.64 -1.12
N ILE A 68 12.91 -3.30 -2.38
CA ILE A 68 11.88 -3.94 -3.20
C ILE A 68 12.60 -4.59 -4.38
N THR A 69 12.54 -5.91 -4.47
CA THR A 69 13.20 -6.64 -5.56
C THR A 69 12.15 -7.43 -6.35
N PHE A 70 12.27 -7.38 -7.68
CA PHE A 70 11.48 -8.17 -8.61
C PHE A 70 12.36 -9.30 -9.15
N ASP A 71 11.85 -10.52 -9.13
CA ASP A 71 12.50 -11.70 -9.68
C ASP A 71 11.42 -12.62 -10.23
N SER A 72 11.40 -12.84 -11.55
CA SER A 72 10.49 -13.79 -12.20
C SER A 72 9.02 -13.62 -11.76
N ASP A 73 8.49 -12.40 -11.90
CA ASP A 73 7.14 -11.97 -11.46
C ASP A 73 6.88 -12.04 -9.95
N LYS A 74 7.86 -12.41 -9.13
CA LYS A 74 7.78 -12.33 -7.67
C LYS A 74 8.35 -11.01 -7.18
N VAL A 75 7.63 -10.41 -6.23
CA VAL A 75 8.10 -9.25 -5.49
C VAL A 75 8.52 -9.67 -4.10
N VAL A 76 9.68 -9.20 -3.65
CA VAL A 76 10.16 -9.40 -2.29
C VAL A 76 10.39 -8.05 -1.64
N LEU A 77 9.88 -7.90 -0.42
CA LEU A 77 10.13 -6.76 0.45
C LEU A 77 11.11 -7.16 1.55
N LYS A 78 12.19 -6.40 1.68
CA LYS A 78 13.13 -6.48 2.81
C LYS A 78 13.26 -5.13 3.50
N LYS A 79 13.63 -5.12 4.78
CA LYS A 79 13.99 -3.90 5.51
C LYS A 79 15.27 -4.18 6.30
N HIS A 80 16.33 -3.41 6.07
CA HIS A 80 17.65 -3.63 6.67
C HIS A 80 18.15 -5.09 6.51
N GLY A 81 18.00 -5.66 5.31
CA GLY A 81 18.36 -7.06 5.02
C GLY A 81 17.36 -8.12 5.51
N VAL A 82 16.44 -7.77 6.40
CA VAL A 82 15.43 -8.70 6.95
C VAL A 82 14.26 -8.86 5.99
N TYR A 83 13.87 -10.10 5.72
CA TYR A 83 12.68 -10.43 4.92
C TYR A 83 11.40 -9.98 5.62
N MET A 84 10.63 -9.14 4.94
CA MET A 84 9.35 -8.62 5.45
C MET A 84 8.16 -9.36 4.83
N GLY A 85 8.20 -9.63 3.53
CA GLY A 85 7.09 -10.29 2.84
C GLY A 85 7.34 -10.43 1.34
N LYS A 86 6.36 -11.02 0.66
CA LYS A 86 6.38 -11.22 -0.79
C LYS A 86 5.04 -10.87 -1.44
N GLY A 87 5.07 -10.72 -2.74
CA GLY A 87 3.90 -10.64 -3.60
C GLY A 87 4.22 -11.22 -4.98
N PHE A 88 3.25 -11.15 -5.87
CA PHE A 88 3.40 -11.62 -7.26
C PHE A 88 2.75 -10.64 -8.22
N VAL A 89 3.29 -10.52 -9.42
CA VAL A 89 2.68 -9.73 -10.48
C VAL A 89 1.43 -10.47 -10.96
N GLN A 90 0.31 -9.76 -11.02
CA GLN A 90 -0.98 -10.24 -11.51
C GLN A 90 -1.72 -9.08 -12.17
N GLY A 91 -2.03 -9.19 -13.46
CA GLY A 91 -2.75 -8.17 -14.21
C GLY A 91 -2.03 -6.82 -14.27
N GLY A 92 -0.69 -6.83 -14.40
CA GLY A 92 0.14 -5.63 -14.46
C GLY A 92 0.36 -4.93 -13.10
N LEU A 93 -0.14 -5.49 -12.00
CA LEU A 93 0.00 -4.97 -10.64
C LEU A 93 0.62 -6.02 -9.72
N VAL A 94 1.04 -5.62 -8.51
CA VAL A 94 1.57 -6.54 -7.50
C VAL A 94 0.48 -6.92 -6.50
N LYS A 95 0.19 -8.21 -6.38
CA LYS A 95 -0.64 -8.77 -5.32
C LYS A 95 0.24 -9.23 -4.17
N MET A 96 0.18 -8.51 -3.05
CA MET A 96 0.94 -8.85 -1.84
C MET A 96 0.34 -10.06 -1.11
N CYS A 97 1.21 -10.91 -0.58
CA CYS A 97 0.83 -12.01 0.33
C CYS A 97 0.62 -11.49 1.74
N VAL A 98 -0.62 -11.15 2.06
CA VAL A 98 -1.05 -10.75 3.39
C VAL A 98 -1.97 -11.80 3.98
N LYS A 99 -1.96 -11.97 5.29
CA LYS A 99 -2.97 -12.73 6.03
C LYS A 99 -4.30 -11.99 5.91
N THR A 100 -5.36 -12.72 5.60
CA THR A 100 -6.71 -12.17 5.67
C THR A 100 -7.01 -11.83 7.12
N VAL A 101 -7.36 -10.57 7.37
CA VAL A 101 -8.00 -10.19 8.62
C VAL A 101 -9.45 -10.64 8.45
N LEU A 102 -9.85 -11.69 9.19
CA LEU A 102 -11.25 -12.09 9.25
C LEU A 102 -12.04 -10.89 9.82
N PRO A 103 -13.19 -10.53 9.22
CA PRO A 103 -14.03 -9.46 9.73
C PRO A 103 -14.53 -9.72 11.15
#